data_AF-A0A8T1W335-F1
#
_entry.id   AF-A0A8T1W335-F1
#
_cell.length_a   1.000
_cell.length_b   1.000
_cell.length_c   1.000
_cell.angle_alpha   90.00
_cell.angle_beta   90.00
_cell.angle_gamma   90.00
#
_symmetry.space_group_name_H-M   'P 1'
#
loop_
_entity.id
_entity.type
_entity.pdbx_description
1 polymer ?
#
loop_
_entity_poly.entity_id
_entity_poly.type
_entity_poly.pdbx_seq_one_letter_code
_entity_poly.pdbx_strand_id
1 'polypeptide(L)'
;MHIDGTFVPLMPGKLLANPFRPCITGRPVKTYSYNNKQYEYHLPEMFKGWEVFVAPEPELSKDHPLFFTSPWTATCNVLVVRPGTVVVETHEKKAQQCFKDWGFEVIPVPFRNFLSFGGSFHCATCGVRRTSTLQSYFD
;
A
#
# COMPACT_ATOMS: atom_id res chain seq x y z
N MET A 1 -4.96 -4.63 12.90
CA MET A 1 -4.62 -6.06 12.71
C MET A 1 -4.32 -6.25 11.22
N HIS A 2 -3.59 -7.30 10.83
CA HIS A 2 -3.15 -7.60 9.45
C HIS A 2 -2.03 -6.69 8.89
N ILE A 3 -1.29 -7.21 7.92
CA ILE A 3 -0.07 -6.60 7.33
C ILE A 3 -0.36 -5.77 6.08
N ASP A 4 -1.50 -6.00 5.44
CA ASP A 4 -1.95 -5.47 4.15
C ASP A 4 -2.42 -4.01 4.19
N GLY A 5 -2.28 -3.34 5.34
CA GLY A 5 -2.36 -1.88 5.48
C GLY A 5 -1.01 -1.25 5.85
N THR A 6 0.08 -2.02 5.82
CA THR A 6 1.41 -1.62 6.32
C THR A 6 2.51 -1.88 5.29
N PHE A 7 2.57 -3.10 4.75
CA PHE A 7 3.61 -3.59 3.85
C PHE A 7 2.93 -4.31 2.69
N VAL A 8 2.93 -3.69 1.50
CA VAL A 8 2.11 -4.15 0.37
C VAL A 8 2.97 -4.28 -0.89
N PRO A 9 3.43 -5.50 -1.23
CA PRO A 9 4.12 -5.76 -2.48
C PRO A 9 3.20 -5.44 -3.66
N LEU A 10 3.66 -4.64 -4.60
CA LEU A 10 2.83 -4.21 -5.73
C LEU A 10 3.16 -4.93 -7.03
N MET A 11 4.45 -5.17 -7.26
CA MET A 11 5.01 -5.93 -8.37
C MET A 11 6.47 -6.29 -8.03
N PRO A 12 7.15 -7.16 -8.79
CA PRO A 12 8.55 -7.48 -8.52
C PRO A 12 9.40 -6.22 -8.34
N GLY A 13 10.09 -6.12 -7.21
CA GLY A 13 10.96 -4.98 -6.90
C GLY A 13 10.25 -3.71 -6.42
N LYS A 14 8.92 -3.67 -6.27
CA LYS A 14 8.18 -2.46 -5.82
C LYS A 14 7.27 -2.73 -4.63
N LEU A 15 7.46 -1.95 -3.57
CA LEU A 15 6.75 -2.06 -2.30
C LEU A 15 6.03 -0.76 -1.95
N LEU A 16 4.75 -0.83 -1.60
CA LEU A 16 4.04 0.25 -0.91
C LEU A 16 4.22 0.11 0.61
N ALA A 17 4.61 1.21 1.24
CA ALA A 17 4.92 1.31 2.65
C ALA A 17 4.01 2.33 3.35
N ASN A 18 3.48 1.95 4.51
CA ASN A 18 2.74 2.86 5.37
C ASN A 18 3.73 3.69 6.24
N PRO A 19 3.77 5.03 6.12
CA PRO A 19 4.68 5.87 6.91
C PRO A 19 4.40 5.87 8.40
N PHE A 20 3.17 5.56 8.82
CA PHE A 20 2.77 5.50 10.24
C PHE A 20 3.23 4.21 10.92
N ARG A 21 3.53 3.15 10.15
CA ARG A 21 3.96 1.84 10.65
C ARG A 21 5.20 1.37 9.87
N PRO A 22 6.32 2.08 9.93
CA PRO A 22 7.48 1.72 9.14
C PRO A 22 8.08 0.39 9.57
N CYS A 23 8.62 -0.35 8.60
CA CYS A 23 9.53 -1.44 8.90
C CYS A 23 10.85 -0.84 9.43
N ILE A 24 11.30 -1.33 10.58
CA ILE A 24 12.53 -0.88 11.27
C ILE A 24 13.62 -1.97 11.29
N THR A 25 13.37 -3.09 10.61
CA THR A 25 14.28 -4.24 10.58
C THR A 25 15.13 -4.21 9.33
N GLY A 26 16.44 -4.45 9.50
CA GLY A 26 17.42 -4.50 8.41
C GLY A 26 18.07 -3.15 8.14
N ARG A 27 18.36 -2.85 6.87
CA ARG A 27 19.12 -1.65 6.47
C ARG A 27 18.18 -0.54 5.99
N PRO A 28 18.54 0.74 6.16
CA PRO A 28 17.75 1.84 5.61
C PRO A 28 17.77 1.77 4.09
N VAL A 29 16.58 1.81 3.47
CA VAL A 29 16.40 1.78 2.01
C VAL A 29 15.74 3.04 1.46
N LYS A 30 15.09 3.82 2.33
CA LYS A 30 14.45 5.08 1.95
C LYS A 30 14.30 6.03 3.13
N THR A 31 14.61 7.30 2.93
CA THR A 31 14.25 8.38 3.86
C THR A 31 12.94 9.03 3.41
N TYR A 32 12.06 9.37 4.35
CA TYR A 32 10.81 10.06 4.06
C TYR A 32 10.42 11.02 5.18
N SER A 33 9.63 12.03 4.82
CA SER A 33 9.09 12.99 5.77
C SER A 33 7.64 12.65 6.13
N TYR A 34 7.32 12.67 7.42
CA TYR A 34 5.97 12.47 7.92
C TYR A 34 5.79 13.30 9.19
N ASN A 35 4.66 14.00 9.37
CA ASN A 35 4.41 14.86 10.53
C ASN A 35 5.58 15.81 10.88
N ASN A 36 6.16 16.47 9.86
CA ASN A 36 7.30 17.40 9.97
C ASN A 36 8.58 16.79 10.58
N LYS A 37 8.74 15.46 10.52
CA LYS A 37 9.93 14.74 10.95
C LYS A 37 10.45 13.85 9.84
N GLN A 38 11.76 13.64 9.82
CA GLN A 38 12.41 12.67 8.92
C GLN A 38 12.40 11.29 9.57
N TYR A 39 12.14 10.27 8.76
CA TYR A 39 12.15 8.87 9.14
C TYR A 39 12.93 8.06 8.11
N GLU A 40 13.51 6.96 8.55
CA GLU A 40 14.10 5.94 7.68
C GLU A 40 13.17 4.74 7.62
N TYR A 41 12.96 4.22 6.41
CA TYR A 41 12.30 2.96 6.18
C TYR A 41 13.37 1.90 5.97
N HIS A 42 13.29 0.82 6.73
CA HIS A 42 14.26 -0.27 6.70
C HIS A 42 13.67 -1.49 6.04
N LEU A 43 14.51 -2.27 5.37
CA LEU A 43 14.13 -3.60 4.89
C LEU A 43 15.22 -4.62 5.21
N PRO A 44 14.84 -5.90 5.46
CA PRO A 44 15.80 -7.00 5.51
C PRO A 44 16.60 -7.09 4.20
N GLU A 45 17.82 -7.63 4.28
CA GLU A 45 18.76 -7.68 3.14
C GLU A 45 18.20 -8.37 1.89
N MET A 46 17.29 -9.34 2.06
CA MET A 46 16.65 -10.02 0.93
C MET A 46 15.92 -9.06 -0.03
N PHE A 47 15.47 -7.89 0.44
CA PHE A 47 14.82 -6.87 -0.39
C PHE A 47 15.80 -5.89 -1.07
N LYS A 48 17.10 -6.21 -1.12
CA LYS A 48 18.08 -5.36 -1.81
C LYS A 48 17.63 -5.06 -3.23
N GLY A 49 17.67 -3.79 -3.62
CA GLY A 49 17.23 -3.32 -4.94
C GLY A 49 15.73 -3.09 -5.08
N TRP A 50 14.91 -3.44 -4.08
CA TRP A 50 13.49 -3.08 -4.10
C TRP A 50 13.28 -1.59 -3.83
N GLU A 51 12.44 -0.96 -4.64
CA GLU A 51 12.00 0.41 -4.46
C GLU A 51 10.83 0.48 -3.46
N VAL A 52 10.97 1.37 -2.48
CA VAL A 52 9.90 1.67 -1.52
C VAL A 52 9.14 2.92 -1.93
N PHE A 53 7.82 2.83 -2.00
CA PHE A 53 6.92 3.95 -2.18
C PHE A 53 6.13 4.18 -0.91
N VAL A 54 6.27 5.37 -0.35
CA VAL A 54 5.63 5.73 0.92
C VAL A 54 4.26 6.29 0.61
N ALA A 55 3.22 5.66 1.17
CA ALA A 55 1.84 6.06 0.97
C ALA A 55 1.61 7.51 1.45
N PRO A 56 0.84 8.33 0.70
CA PRO A 56 0.43 9.63 1.20
C PRO A 56 -0.57 9.49 2.35
N GLU A 57 -0.73 10.54 3.15
CA GLU A 57 -1.71 10.55 4.22
C GLU A 57 -3.15 10.39 3.68
N PRO A 58 -4.00 9.58 4.33
CA PRO A 58 -5.37 9.35 3.87
C PRO A 58 -6.20 10.64 3.79
N GLU A 59 -7.04 10.75 2.76
CA GLU A 59 -8.01 11.83 2.57
C GLU A 59 -9.39 11.49 3.16
N LEU A 60 -9.46 10.40 3.93
CA LEU A 60 -10.65 9.97 4.65
C LEU A 60 -10.96 10.93 5.80
N SER A 61 -12.23 11.32 5.94
CA SER A 61 -12.67 12.16 7.06
C SER A 61 -12.39 11.47 8.40
N LYS A 62 -11.99 12.25 9.41
CA LYS A 62 -11.82 11.77 10.79
C LYS A 62 -13.13 11.30 11.41
N ASP A 63 -14.27 11.79 10.93
CA ASP A 63 -15.60 11.40 11.40
C ASP A 63 -16.13 10.14 10.71
N HIS A 64 -15.39 9.59 9.73
CA HIS A 64 -15.81 8.38 9.05
C HIS A 64 -15.71 7.17 10.00
N PRO A 65 -16.78 6.37 10.19
CA PRO A 65 -16.76 5.28 11.14
C PRO A 65 -15.81 4.16 10.67
N LEU A 66 -14.86 3.77 11.51
CA LEU A 66 -13.97 2.64 11.31
C LEU A 66 -13.94 1.80 12.60
N PHE A 67 -14.51 0.59 12.56
CA PHE A 67 -14.68 -0.21 13.78
C PHE A 67 -13.50 -1.15 14.05
N PHE A 68 -12.84 -1.64 12.99
CA PHE A 68 -11.80 -2.67 13.11
C PHE A 68 -10.47 -2.29 12.43
N THR A 69 -10.41 -1.10 11.84
CA THR A 69 -9.27 -0.68 11.04
C THR A 69 -8.92 0.80 11.24
N SER A 70 -7.81 1.24 10.65
CA SER A 70 -7.33 2.62 10.63
C SER A 70 -7.60 3.30 9.29
N PRO A 71 -7.58 4.64 9.23
CA PRO A 71 -7.75 5.39 7.97
C PRO A 71 -6.80 4.95 6.85
N TRP A 72 -5.60 4.45 7.19
CA TRP A 72 -4.62 3.89 6.24
C TRP A 72 -5.16 2.75 5.37
N THR A 73 -6.26 2.09 5.75
CA THR A 73 -6.92 1.09 4.89
C THR A 73 -7.51 1.70 3.62
N ALA A 74 -7.89 2.99 3.63
CA ALA A 74 -8.35 3.67 2.42
C ALA A 74 -7.22 3.81 1.38
N THR A 75 -5.99 4.07 1.83
CA THR A 75 -4.84 4.40 0.98
C THR A 75 -3.97 3.19 0.65
N CYS A 76 -3.73 2.30 1.63
CA CYS A 76 -2.75 1.22 1.52
C CYS A 76 -3.36 -0.12 1.10
N ASN A 77 -4.62 -0.41 1.44
CA ASN A 77 -5.23 -1.72 1.22
C ASN A 77 -5.80 -1.86 -0.21
N VAL A 78 -4.90 -1.68 -1.17
CA VAL A 78 -5.18 -1.68 -2.61
C VAL A 78 -5.24 -3.11 -3.16
N LEU A 79 -5.87 -3.29 -4.32
CA LEU A 79 -5.83 -4.57 -5.05
C LEU A 79 -5.00 -4.43 -6.33
N VAL A 80 -3.89 -5.16 -6.40
CA VAL A 80 -3.13 -5.30 -7.65
C VAL A 80 -3.81 -6.31 -8.55
N VAL A 81 -4.35 -5.87 -9.68
CA VAL A 81 -5.00 -6.75 -10.66
C VAL A 81 -3.95 -7.56 -11.42
N ARG A 82 -2.91 -6.87 -11.88
CA ARG A 82 -1.73 -7.39 -12.60
C ARG A 82 -0.56 -6.44 -12.36
N PRO A 83 0.70 -6.83 -12.64
CA PRO A 83 1.83 -5.90 -12.55
C PRO A 83 1.54 -4.61 -13.31
N GLY A 84 1.69 -3.47 -12.66
CA GLY A 84 1.41 -2.14 -13.23
C GLY A 84 -0.06 -1.69 -13.22
N THR A 85 -1.02 -2.49 -12.74
CA THR A 85 -2.44 -2.07 -12.65
C THR A 85 -3.01 -2.28 -11.25
N VAL A 86 -3.51 -1.22 -10.62
CA VAL A 86 -3.98 -1.22 -9.23
C VAL A 86 -5.37 -0.60 -9.06
N VAL A 87 -6.20 -1.22 -8.22
CA VAL A 87 -7.48 -0.66 -7.76
C VAL A 87 -7.24 0.17 -6.51
N VAL A 88 -7.68 1.43 -6.52
CA VAL A 88 -7.49 2.41 -5.45
C VAL A 88 -8.83 3.06 -5.12
N GLU A 89 -9.02 3.47 -3.86
CA GLU A 89 -10.27 4.10 -3.43
C GLU A 89 -10.45 5.45 -4.14
N THR A 90 -11.64 5.68 -4.70
CA THR A 90 -11.93 6.80 -5.61
C THR A 90 -11.69 8.18 -5.02
N HIS A 91 -11.79 8.37 -3.72
CA HIS A 91 -11.62 9.67 -3.07
C HIS A 91 -10.21 9.89 -2.53
N GLU A 92 -9.35 8.85 -2.52
CA GLU A 92 -7.92 8.97 -2.19
C GLU A 92 -7.15 9.47 -3.42
N LYS A 93 -7.42 10.72 -3.83
CA LYS A 93 -6.85 11.38 -5.01
C LYS A 93 -5.33 11.50 -4.96
N LYS A 94 -4.75 11.80 -3.80
CA LYS A 94 -3.29 11.84 -3.61
C LYS A 94 -2.69 10.46 -3.86
N ALA A 95 -3.28 9.41 -3.28
CA ALA A 95 -2.82 8.04 -3.50
C ALA A 95 -2.87 7.67 -4.99
N GLN A 96 -4.01 7.94 -5.64
CA GLN A 96 -4.16 7.71 -7.08
C GLN A 96 -3.10 8.45 -7.90
N GLN A 97 -2.83 9.73 -7.60
CA GLN A 97 -1.83 10.49 -8.33
C GLN A 97 -0.44 9.91 -8.12
N CYS A 98 -0.05 9.57 -6.90
CA CYS A 98 1.25 8.99 -6.65
C CYS A 98 1.45 7.63 -7.32
N PHE A 99 0.41 6.78 -7.38
CA PHE A 99 0.48 5.54 -8.16
C PHE A 99 0.68 5.81 -9.66
N LYS A 100 -0.03 6.79 -10.23
CA LYS A 100 0.13 7.20 -11.63
C LYS A 100 1.53 7.73 -11.92
N ASP A 101 2.04 8.61 -11.06
CA ASP A 101 3.38 9.18 -11.19
C ASP A 101 4.47 8.09 -11.11
N TRP A 102 4.19 7.02 -10.38
CA TRP A 102 5.07 5.86 -10.27
C TRP A 102 4.86 4.81 -11.37
N GLY A 103 4.03 5.11 -12.38
CA GLY A 103 3.86 4.31 -13.59
C GLY A 103 2.74 3.27 -13.53
N PHE A 104 1.85 3.32 -12.54
CA PHE A 104 0.69 2.42 -12.48
C PHE A 104 -0.51 2.95 -13.27
N GLU A 105 -1.19 2.05 -13.97
CA GLU A 105 -2.58 2.20 -14.36
C GLU A 105 -3.45 2.11 -13.10
N VAL A 106 -4.22 3.17 -12.81
CA VAL A 106 -5.07 3.25 -11.62
C VAL A 106 -6.53 3.09 -12.00
N ILE A 107 -7.19 2.12 -11.37
CA ILE A 107 -8.63 1.87 -11.48
C ILE A 107 -9.30 2.43 -10.21
N PRO A 108 -9.92 3.62 -10.27
CA PRO A 108 -10.58 4.21 -9.11
C PRO A 108 -11.94 3.53 -8.86
N VAL A 109 -12.19 3.10 -7.62
CA VAL A 109 -13.46 2.47 -7.23
C VAL A 109 -13.97 3.09 -5.92
N PRO A 110 -15.23 3.54 -5.82
CA PRO A 110 -15.77 4.05 -4.56
C PRO A 110 -15.97 2.89 -3.58
N PHE A 111 -15.32 2.94 -2.42
CA PHE A 111 -15.35 1.82 -1.47
C PHE A 111 -15.41 2.24 0.01
N ARG A 112 -15.57 3.54 0.30
CA ARG A 112 -15.56 4.07 1.68
C ARG A 112 -16.57 3.39 2.61
N ASN A 113 -17.78 3.10 2.14
CA ASN A 113 -18.80 2.45 2.97
C ASN A 113 -18.39 1.03 3.43
N PHE A 114 -17.50 0.35 2.70
CA PHE A 114 -17.00 -0.96 3.10
C PHE A 114 -15.89 -0.84 4.18
N LEU A 115 -15.17 0.28 4.23
CA LEU A 115 -14.04 0.49 5.16
C LEU A 115 -14.45 0.31 6.61
N SER A 116 -15.67 0.72 6.98
CA SER A 116 -16.22 0.57 8.33
C SER A 116 -16.26 -0.89 8.79
N PHE A 117 -16.41 -1.84 7.87
CA PHE A 117 -16.42 -3.28 8.14
C PHE A 117 -15.01 -3.89 8.28
N GLY A 118 -13.96 -3.08 8.28
CA GLY A 118 -12.62 -3.49 8.68
C GLY A 118 -11.65 -3.80 7.54
N GLY A 119 -11.96 -3.42 6.30
CA GLY A 119 -11.10 -3.74 5.16
C GLY A 119 -11.33 -2.84 3.94
N SER A 120 -10.49 -2.98 2.92
CA SER A 120 -10.71 -2.41 1.58
C SER A 120 -10.56 -3.53 0.55
N PHE A 121 -10.10 -3.22 -0.66
CA PHE A 121 -10.07 -4.16 -1.79
C PHE A 121 -9.28 -5.44 -1.51
N HIS A 122 -8.09 -5.35 -0.90
CA HIS A 122 -7.31 -6.56 -0.59
C HIS A 122 -8.03 -7.41 0.47
N CYS A 123 -8.50 -6.82 1.56
CA CYS A 123 -9.25 -7.56 2.59
C CYS A 123 -10.56 -8.17 2.05
N ALA A 124 -11.21 -7.51 1.09
CA ALA A 124 -12.49 -7.94 0.52
C ALA A 124 -12.35 -9.02 -0.57
N THR A 125 -11.13 -9.40 -0.95
CA THR A 125 -10.89 -10.33 -2.06
C THR A 125 -9.93 -11.44 -1.69
N CYS A 126 -10.01 -12.55 -2.43
CA CYS A 126 -9.08 -13.66 -2.33
C CYS A 126 -8.60 -14.03 -3.74
N GLY A 127 -7.31 -13.82 -4.02
CA GLY A 127 -6.71 -14.08 -5.33
C GLY A 127 -6.51 -15.57 -5.59
N VAL A 128 -7.57 -16.28 -5.99
CA VAL A 128 -7.54 -17.75 -6.18
C VAL A 128 -6.72 -18.24 -7.38
N ARG A 129 -6.52 -17.39 -8.39
CA ARG A 129 -5.75 -17.73 -9.60
C ARG A 129 -5.12 -16.49 -10.23
N ARG A 130 -3.83 -16.58 -10.57
CA ARG A 130 -3.07 -15.62 -11.39
C ARG A 130 -2.27 -16.40 -12.44
N THR A 131 -2.11 -15.83 -13.63
CA THR A 131 -1.27 -16.44 -14.68
C THR A 131 0.19 -16.11 -14.41
N SER A 132 0.95 -17.08 -13.91
CA SER A 132 2.39 -16.96 -13.63
C SER A 132 3.02 -18.34 -13.45
N THR A 133 4.35 -18.35 -13.29
CA THR A 133 5.11 -19.49 -12.76
C THR A 133 5.58 -19.20 -11.34
N LEU A 134 6.08 -20.23 -10.63
CA LEU A 134 6.77 -20.02 -9.36
C LEU A 134 8.16 -19.41 -9.62
N GLN A 135 8.48 -18.31 -8.93
CA GLN A 135 9.72 -17.56 -9.11
C GLN A 135 10.28 -17.08 -7.76
N SER A 136 11.58 -16.80 -7.71
CA SER A 136 12.18 -15.96 -6.66
C SER A 136 12.22 -14.51 -7.14
N TYR A 137 11.95 -13.57 -6.23
CA TYR A 137 12.08 -12.12 -6.47
C TYR A 137 13.13 -11.48 -5.54
N PHE A 138 13.96 -12.33 -4.95
CA PHE A 138 15.07 -11.97 -4.08
C PHE A 138 16.32 -12.65 -4.66
N ASP A 139 17.36 -11.84 -4.87
CA ASP A 139 18.68 -12.26 -5.34
C ASP A 139 19.64 -12.47 -4.16
#